data_AF-A0A5Q4EPC9-F1
#
_entry.id   AF-A0A5Q4EPC9-F1
#
_cell.length_a   1.000
_cell.length_b   1.000
_cell.length_c   1.000
_cell.angle_alpha   90.00
_cell.angle_beta   90.00
_cell.angle_gamma   90.00
#
_symmetry.space_group_name_H-M   'P 1'
#
loop_
_entity.id
_entity.type
_entity.pdbx_description
1 polymer ?
#
loop_
_entity_poly.entity_id
_entity_poly.type
_entity_poly.pdbx_seq_one_letter_code
_entity_poly.pdbx_strand_id
1 'polypeptide(L)'
;MFCASFASAGVIVPTLQMELQQGGQTIWMIEPAGVPSDSGDNTFAYGGQWNNSDVEILYEVEASPGPASSGQRGSQLAFINASTDVTNNSMMTQHFTVIANLPVVGPIIPAVMGGSAQGGMTAGPNAPATLSSVAGSSIYAGLIDLMIASGSELFPHLTSITVMDPFESDSLGSMSFGTPIPSAPAPDVLTSIGIRFDFALDPGATATLSGVFAVNIPTPASLALFGAAGIFAARRRRA
;
A
#
# COMPACT_ATOMS: atom_id res chain seq x y z
N MET A 1 -14.09 16.92 -24.87
CA MET A 1 -13.07 15.86 -24.99
C MET A 1 -13.83 14.53 -24.96
N PHE A 2 -13.87 13.82 -26.09
CA PHE A 2 -14.66 12.60 -26.23
C PHE A 2 -13.88 11.42 -25.61
N CYS A 3 -14.43 10.83 -24.56
CA CYS A 3 -13.91 9.59 -23.97
C CYS A 3 -14.50 8.41 -24.75
N ALA A 4 -13.68 7.70 -25.52
CA ALA A 4 -14.09 6.46 -26.16
C ALA A 4 -14.02 5.32 -25.12
N SER A 5 -15.16 4.75 -24.74
CA SER A 5 -15.18 3.52 -23.94
C SER A 5 -14.92 2.32 -24.83
N PHE A 6 -13.75 1.70 -24.69
CA PHE A 6 -13.50 0.38 -25.24
C PHE A 6 -14.07 -0.65 -24.27
N ALA A 7 -15.31 -1.09 -24.49
CA ALA A 7 -15.85 -2.26 -23.81
C ALA A 7 -15.22 -3.52 -24.43
N SER A 8 -14.09 -3.97 -23.88
CA SER A 8 -13.59 -5.33 -24.09
C SER A 8 -14.49 -6.29 -23.33
N ALA A 9 -15.03 -7.30 -24.01
CA ALA A 9 -15.91 -8.28 -23.40
C ALA A 9 -15.14 -9.18 -22.41
N GLY A 10 -15.54 -9.15 -21.12
CA GLY A 10 -15.31 -10.25 -20.18
C GLY A 10 -14.32 -10.02 -19.04
N VAL A 11 -13.61 -8.90 -18.95
CA VAL A 11 -12.70 -8.62 -17.83
C VAL A 11 -13.49 -8.00 -16.66
N ILE A 12 -13.60 -8.73 -15.55
CA ILE A 12 -14.13 -8.20 -14.30
C ILE A 12 -13.01 -7.38 -13.66
N VAL A 13 -13.13 -6.06 -13.73
CA VAL A 13 -12.22 -5.15 -13.02
C VAL A 13 -12.55 -5.21 -11.52
N PRO A 14 -11.56 -5.47 -10.63
CA PRO A 14 -11.79 -5.41 -9.20
C PRO A 14 -12.13 -3.98 -8.77
N THR A 15 -13.01 -3.83 -7.79
CA THR A 15 -13.33 -2.50 -7.23
C THR A 15 -12.24 -2.10 -6.25
N LEU A 16 -11.39 -1.14 -6.62
CA LEU A 16 -10.49 -0.48 -5.69
C LEU A 16 -11.28 0.56 -4.87
N GLN A 17 -11.22 0.44 -3.56
CA GLN A 17 -11.72 1.46 -2.63
C GLN A 17 -10.55 2.34 -2.21
N MET A 18 -10.69 3.65 -2.44
CA MET A 18 -9.74 4.62 -1.91
C MET A 18 -10.45 5.59 -0.99
N GLU A 19 -9.81 5.86 0.14
CA GLU A 19 -10.33 6.73 1.18
C GLU A 19 -9.24 7.72 1.61
N LEU A 20 -9.62 8.99 1.74
CA LEU A 20 -8.83 10.02 2.40
C LEU A 20 -9.59 10.49 3.64
N GLN A 21 -8.96 10.34 4.79
CA GLN A 21 -9.44 10.85 6.05
C GLN A 21 -8.62 12.05 6.49
N GLN A 22 -9.27 13.02 7.12
CA GLN A 22 -8.65 14.16 7.77
C GLN A 22 -9.14 14.24 9.22
N GLY A 23 -8.22 14.13 10.18
CA GLY A 23 -8.56 14.12 11.61
C GLY A 23 -9.50 12.96 12.00
N GLY A 24 -9.37 11.80 11.32
CA GLY A 24 -10.19 10.61 11.54
C GLY A 24 -11.61 10.69 10.96
N GLN A 25 -11.93 11.71 10.15
CA GLN A 25 -13.18 11.80 9.40
C GLN A 25 -12.90 11.54 7.92
N THR A 26 -13.67 10.66 7.30
CA THR A 26 -13.65 10.45 5.84
C THR A 26 -14.11 11.72 5.13
N ILE A 27 -13.20 12.39 4.42
CA ILE A 27 -13.52 13.60 3.65
C ILE A 27 -13.70 13.30 2.16
N TRP A 28 -13.16 12.17 1.69
CA TRP A 28 -13.27 11.73 0.32
C TRP A 28 -13.17 10.20 0.25
N MET A 29 -14.01 9.62 -0.60
CA MET A 29 -14.04 8.19 -0.89
C MET A 29 -14.43 8.02 -2.35
N ILE A 30 -13.76 7.13 -3.08
CA ILE A 30 -14.18 6.72 -4.42
C ILE A 30 -14.33 5.20 -4.52
N GLU A 31 -15.45 4.81 -5.13
CA GLU A 31 -15.76 3.44 -5.56
C GLU A 31 -16.45 3.46 -6.94
N PRO A 32 -15.84 2.95 -8.03
CA PRO A 32 -14.42 2.58 -8.20
C PRO A 32 -13.54 3.80 -8.49
N ALA A 33 -12.31 3.78 -7.97
CA ALA A 33 -11.35 4.88 -8.13
C ALA A 33 -10.79 5.00 -9.56
N GLY A 34 -11.40 5.84 -10.42
CA GLY A 34 -10.84 6.17 -11.75
C GLY A 34 -11.28 5.25 -12.90
N VAL A 35 -10.60 5.37 -14.05
CA VAL A 35 -10.86 4.53 -15.24
C VAL A 35 -9.88 3.36 -15.21
N PRO A 36 -10.33 2.14 -14.89
CA PRO A 36 -9.42 1.00 -14.87
C PRO A 36 -8.87 0.73 -16.26
N SER A 37 -7.54 0.61 -16.36
CA SER A 37 -6.90 0.03 -17.54
C SER A 37 -6.31 -1.32 -17.19
N ASP A 38 -6.77 -2.36 -17.89
CA ASP A 38 -6.19 -3.71 -17.81
C ASP A 38 -4.97 -3.80 -18.74
N SER A 39 -3.83 -4.21 -18.19
CA SER A 39 -2.59 -4.48 -18.94
C SER A 39 -2.58 -5.82 -19.68
N GLY A 40 -3.65 -6.62 -19.54
CA GLY A 40 -3.80 -7.94 -20.18
C GLY A 40 -3.19 -9.09 -19.38
N ASP A 41 -2.72 -8.81 -18.17
CA ASP A 41 -2.07 -9.76 -17.25
C ASP A 41 -2.77 -9.83 -15.88
N ASN A 42 -4.01 -9.34 -15.78
CA ASN A 42 -4.79 -9.23 -14.53
C ASN A 42 -4.19 -8.21 -13.54
N THR A 43 -3.47 -7.23 -14.07
CA THR A 43 -3.06 -6.02 -13.36
C THR A 43 -3.91 -4.85 -13.84
N PHE A 44 -4.34 -4.03 -12.90
CA PHE A 44 -5.25 -2.91 -13.14
C PHE A 44 -4.62 -1.64 -12.59
N ALA A 45 -4.60 -0.59 -13.42
CA ALA A 45 -4.20 0.74 -13.00
C ALA A 45 -5.42 1.61 -12.70
N TYR A 46 -5.32 2.40 -11.64
CA TYR A 46 -6.30 3.35 -11.14
C TYR A 46 -5.58 4.68 -10.94
N GLY A 47 -6.22 5.78 -11.29
CA GLY A 47 -5.61 7.09 -11.10
C GLY A 47 -6.65 8.19 -11.10
N GLY A 48 -6.32 9.27 -10.43
CA GLY A 48 -7.20 10.41 -10.32
C GLY A 48 -6.65 11.50 -9.42
N GLN A 49 -7.39 12.59 -9.39
CA GLN A 49 -7.10 13.74 -8.56
C GLN A 49 -8.40 14.17 -7.90
N TRP A 50 -8.28 14.60 -6.65
CA TRP A 50 -9.36 15.26 -5.94
C TRP A 50 -8.80 16.41 -5.13
N ASN A 51 -9.55 17.50 -5.05
CA ASN A 51 -9.18 18.63 -4.21
C ASN A 51 -10.41 19.33 -3.62
N ASN A 52 -10.18 20.01 -2.52
CA ASN A 52 -11.08 20.98 -1.92
C ASN A 52 -10.26 22.22 -1.47
N SER A 53 -10.81 23.06 -0.59
CA SER A 53 -10.08 24.24 -0.08
C SER A 53 -8.89 23.90 0.82
N ASP A 54 -8.90 22.72 1.46
CA ASP A 54 -8.02 22.38 2.58
C ASP A 54 -6.98 21.32 2.20
N VAL A 55 -7.26 20.51 1.18
CA VAL A 55 -6.41 19.41 0.75
C VAL A 55 -6.53 19.17 -0.76
N GLU A 56 -5.44 18.72 -1.34
CA GLU A 56 -5.39 18.14 -2.67
C GLU A 56 -4.70 16.78 -2.61
N ILE A 57 -5.25 15.79 -3.31
CA ILE A 57 -4.66 14.48 -3.48
C ILE A 57 -4.58 14.13 -4.96
N LEU A 58 -3.40 13.72 -5.40
CA LEU A 58 -3.16 12.99 -6.65
C LEU A 58 -2.81 11.56 -6.27
N TYR A 59 -3.41 10.58 -6.95
CA TYR A 59 -3.13 9.18 -6.70
C TYR A 59 -2.99 8.39 -7.99
N GLU A 60 -2.12 7.38 -7.90
CA GLU A 60 -1.93 6.34 -8.89
C GLU A 60 -1.78 5.02 -8.14
N VAL A 61 -2.57 4.01 -8.54
CA VAL A 61 -2.55 2.69 -7.92
C VAL A 61 -2.52 1.64 -9.01
N GLU A 62 -1.59 0.72 -8.90
CA GLU A 62 -1.52 -0.49 -9.70
C GLU A 62 -1.79 -1.69 -8.79
N ALA A 63 -2.71 -2.55 -9.19
CA ALA A 63 -3.18 -3.64 -8.33
C ALA A 63 -3.49 -4.90 -9.13
N SER A 64 -3.17 -6.05 -8.53
CA SER A 64 -3.63 -7.35 -9.00
C SER A 64 -4.30 -8.09 -7.85
N PRO A 65 -5.57 -8.51 -7.99
CA PRO A 65 -6.31 -9.17 -6.91
C PRO A 65 -5.90 -10.65 -6.73
N GLY A 66 -4.84 -11.10 -7.41
CA GLY A 66 -4.43 -12.50 -7.50
C GLY A 66 -5.19 -13.28 -8.59
N PRO A 67 -4.75 -14.50 -8.92
CA PRO A 67 -5.32 -15.26 -10.03
C PRO A 67 -6.74 -15.75 -9.71
N ALA A 68 -7.66 -15.48 -10.64
CA ALA A 68 -9.04 -15.99 -10.61
C ALA A 68 -9.19 -17.47 -11.04
N SER A 69 -8.13 -18.12 -11.54
CA SER A 69 -8.22 -19.48 -12.10
C SER A 69 -7.04 -20.39 -11.74
N SER A 70 -7.39 -21.64 -11.43
CA SER A 70 -6.50 -22.74 -11.02
C SER A 70 -5.56 -23.28 -12.12
N GLY A 71 -5.38 -22.55 -13.23
CA GLY A 71 -4.65 -23.01 -14.42
C GLY A 71 -3.30 -22.34 -14.67
N GLN A 72 -3.09 -21.13 -14.16
CA GLN A 72 -1.87 -20.36 -14.43
C GLN A 72 -0.81 -20.66 -13.37
N ARG A 73 -0.09 -21.76 -13.57
CA ARG A 73 1.06 -22.18 -12.77
C ARG A 73 2.19 -21.16 -12.90
N GLY A 74 2.13 -20.07 -12.14
CA GLY A 74 3.13 -19.01 -12.26
C GLY A 74 3.30 -18.15 -11.01
N SER A 75 2.23 -17.59 -10.45
CA SER A 75 2.33 -16.76 -9.23
C SER A 75 0.94 -16.50 -8.66
N GLN A 76 0.64 -16.96 -7.45
CA GLN A 76 -0.60 -16.62 -6.70
C GLN A 76 -0.43 -15.31 -5.94
N LEU A 77 0.21 -14.34 -6.59
CA LEU A 77 0.56 -13.06 -6.01
C LEU A 77 -0.64 -12.11 -6.14
N ALA A 78 -1.20 -11.71 -5.01
CA ALA A 78 -2.03 -10.53 -4.92
C ALA A 78 -1.14 -9.36 -4.49
N PHE A 79 -1.26 -8.22 -5.14
CA PHE A 79 -0.48 -7.04 -4.76
C PHE A 79 -1.24 -5.75 -5.01
N ILE A 80 -0.81 -4.72 -4.28
CA ILE A 80 -1.21 -3.33 -4.47
C ILE A 80 0.04 -2.46 -4.38
N ASN A 81 0.20 -1.59 -5.37
CA ASN A 81 1.24 -0.59 -5.47
C ASN A 81 0.54 0.77 -5.55
N ALA A 82 0.71 1.63 -4.54
CA ALA A 82 0.05 2.91 -4.45
C ALA A 82 1.08 4.03 -4.36
N SER A 83 0.90 5.08 -5.16
CA SER A 83 1.63 6.34 -5.11
C SER A 83 0.63 7.48 -4.91
N THR A 84 0.91 8.35 -3.95
CA THR A 84 0.02 9.47 -3.60
C THR A 84 0.82 10.72 -3.31
N ASP A 85 0.38 11.84 -3.89
CA ASP A 85 0.82 13.18 -3.53
C ASP A 85 -0.31 13.87 -2.77
N VAL A 86 -0.08 14.24 -1.52
CA VAL A 86 -1.05 14.92 -0.67
C VAL A 86 -0.52 16.30 -0.31
N THR A 87 -1.23 17.34 -0.74
CA THR A 87 -0.91 18.74 -0.41
C THR A 87 -1.86 19.24 0.66
N ASN A 88 -1.31 19.76 1.76
CA ASN A 88 -2.10 20.45 2.80
C ASN A 88 -2.29 21.92 2.42
N ASN A 89 -3.47 22.29 1.93
CA ASN A 89 -3.80 23.68 1.61
C ASN A 89 -4.36 24.47 2.79
N SER A 90 -4.60 23.82 3.94
CA SER A 90 -5.10 24.48 5.14
C SER A 90 -4.02 25.32 5.83
N MET A 91 -4.43 26.18 6.78
CA MET A 91 -3.51 27.03 7.55
C MET A 91 -2.91 26.35 8.79
N MET A 92 -3.24 25.08 9.05
CA MET A 92 -2.80 24.33 10.23
C MET A 92 -2.24 22.96 9.82
N THR A 93 -1.40 22.36 10.67
CA THR A 93 -0.97 20.97 10.48
C THR A 93 -2.20 20.06 10.47
N GLN A 94 -2.28 19.18 9.48
CA GLN A 94 -3.38 18.24 9.34
C GLN A 94 -2.88 16.81 9.45
N HIS A 95 -3.74 15.94 9.99
CA HIS A 95 -3.53 14.51 10.01
C HIS A 95 -4.29 13.88 8.86
N PHE A 96 -3.57 13.26 7.94
CA PHE A 96 -4.11 12.55 6.80
C PHE A 96 -3.94 11.04 6.95
N THR A 97 -5.00 10.31 6.63
CA THR A 97 -4.94 8.86 6.46
C THR A 97 -5.43 8.51 5.06
N VAL A 98 -4.57 7.93 4.23
CA VAL A 98 -4.93 7.44 2.90
C VAL A 98 -4.99 5.92 2.94
N ILE A 99 -6.13 5.35 2.56
CA ILE A 99 -6.33 3.90 2.52
C ILE A 99 -6.64 3.50 1.10
N ALA A 100 -5.90 2.52 0.57
CA ALA A 100 -6.20 1.85 -0.68
C ALA A 100 -6.47 0.37 -0.39
N ASN A 101 -7.69 -0.09 -0.65
CA ASN A 101 -8.16 -1.44 -0.35
C ASN A 101 -8.59 -2.18 -1.63
N LEU A 102 -8.06 -3.39 -1.80
CA LEU A 102 -8.27 -4.25 -2.94
C LEU A 102 -8.87 -5.58 -2.49
N PRO A 103 -10.11 -5.91 -2.90
CA PRO A 103 -10.67 -7.25 -2.75
C PRO A 103 -9.83 -8.30 -3.49
N VAL A 104 -9.54 -9.43 -2.85
CA VAL A 104 -8.81 -10.55 -3.46
C VAL A 104 -9.75 -11.55 -4.12
N VAL A 105 -9.27 -12.25 -5.16
CA VAL A 105 -10.04 -13.34 -5.79
C VAL A 105 -9.78 -14.67 -5.05
N GLY A 106 -10.54 -14.88 -3.98
CA GLY A 106 -10.48 -16.09 -3.16
C GLY A 106 -9.42 -16.03 -2.05
N PRO A 107 -9.52 -16.92 -1.04
CA PRO A 107 -8.66 -16.86 0.14
C PRO A 107 -7.23 -17.33 -0.15
N ILE A 108 -6.24 -16.68 0.46
CA ILE A 108 -4.80 -17.00 0.37
C ILE A 108 -4.39 -17.63 1.70
N ILE A 109 -4.26 -18.96 1.71
CA ILE A 109 -4.00 -19.75 2.92
C ILE A 109 -3.03 -20.90 2.60
N PRO A 110 -1.89 -21.05 3.33
CA PRO A 110 -1.30 -20.05 4.20
C PRO A 110 -0.74 -18.87 3.39
N ALA A 111 -0.57 -17.71 4.01
CA ALA A 111 -0.06 -16.51 3.36
C ALA A 111 1.35 -16.13 3.83
N VAL A 112 2.15 -15.60 2.89
CA VAL A 112 3.35 -14.79 3.18
C VAL A 112 3.16 -13.41 2.62
N MET A 113 3.64 -12.41 3.35
CA MET A 113 3.57 -11.01 2.95
C MET A 113 4.95 -10.39 2.79
N GLY A 114 4.97 -9.28 2.08
CA GLY A 114 6.14 -8.42 1.99
C GLY A 114 5.74 -7.11 1.35
N GLY A 115 6.59 -6.12 1.52
CA GLY A 115 6.31 -4.80 1.02
C GLY A 115 7.46 -3.87 1.20
N SER A 116 7.32 -2.70 0.59
CA SER A 116 8.28 -1.61 0.68
C SER A 116 7.55 -0.30 0.58
N ALA A 117 8.08 0.72 1.25
CA ALA A 117 7.57 2.07 1.15
C ALA A 117 8.72 3.05 1.09
N GLN A 118 8.47 4.16 0.41
CA GLN A 118 9.36 5.30 0.32
C GLN A 118 8.53 6.57 0.23
N GLY A 119 9.18 7.70 0.48
CA GLY A 119 8.52 8.97 0.30
C GLY A 119 9.35 10.15 0.76
N GLY A 120 8.69 11.28 0.82
CA GLY A 120 9.27 12.54 1.23
C GLY A 120 8.24 13.65 1.25
N MET A 121 8.73 14.86 1.41
CA MET A 121 7.91 16.05 1.44
C MET A 121 8.66 17.18 0.74
N THR A 122 7.92 18.04 0.07
CA THR A 122 8.37 19.33 -0.44
C THR A 122 7.63 20.44 0.29
N ALA A 123 8.35 21.42 0.84
CA ALA A 123 7.72 22.61 1.42
C ALA A 123 7.14 23.51 0.34
N GLY A 124 6.03 24.16 0.68
CA GLY A 124 5.48 25.25 -0.12
C GLY A 124 6.28 26.55 0.02
N PRO A 125 5.69 27.67 -0.45
CA PRO A 125 6.28 29.00 -0.28
C PRO A 125 6.37 29.45 1.19
N ASN A 126 5.57 28.84 2.07
CA ASN A 126 5.52 29.14 3.49
C ASN A 126 6.26 28.03 4.27
N ALA A 127 7.56 28.21 4.48
CA ALA A 127 8.39 27.35 5.33
C ALA A 127 8.49 27.94 6.77
N PRO A 128 8.88 27.14 7.79
CA PRO A 128 9.27 25.72 7.76
C PRO A 128 8.07 24.78 7.59
N ALA A 129 8.35 23.52 7.23
CA ALA A 129 7.35 22.46 7.19
C ALA A 129 7.90 21.13 7.69
N THR A 130 7.03 20.34 8.32
CA THR A 130 7.30 19.01 8.85
C THR A 130 6.31 17.97 8.29
N LEU A 131 6.84 16.81 7.93
CA LEU A 131 6.10 15.55 7.73
C LEU A 131 6.46 14.63 8.89
N SER A 132 5.46 14.03 9.54
CA SER A 132 5.70 13.13 10.67
C SER A 132 4.71 11.99 10.76
N SER A 133 5.11 10.89 11.41
CA SER A 133 4.15 9.85 11.82
C SER A 133 3.26 10.37 12.94
N VAL A 134 2.02 9.91 12.93
CA VAL A 134 1.05 10.24 13.99
C VAL A 134 1.38 9.44 15.25
N ALA A 135 1.05 10.00 16.41
CA ALA A 135 1.33 9.36 17.70
C ALA A 135 0.72 7.94 17.76
N GLY A 136 1.56 6.95 18.04
CA GLY A 136 1.14 5.54 18.11
C GLY A 136 0.88 4.86 16.76
N SER A 137 1.25 5.49 15.64
CA SER A 137 1.09 4.94 14.29
C SER A 137 2.42 4.97 13.51
N SER A 138 2.41 4.36 12.33
CA SER A 138 3.49 4.37 11.35
C SER A 138 3.03 5.09 10.08
N ILE A 139 3.95 5.74 9.34
CA ILE A 139 3.57 6.44 8.10
C ILE A 139 3.03 5.45 7.07
N TYR A 140 3.51 4.21 7.07
CA TYR A 140 3.03 3.16 6.17
C TYR A 140 2.65 1.90 6.97
N ALA A 141 1.58 1.24 6.56
CA ALA A 141 1.23 -0.11 7.00
C ALA A 141 0.55 -0.90 5.86
N GLY A 142 0.82 -2.21 5.80
CA GLY A 142 0.06 -3.15 4.99
C GLY A 142 -1.22 -3.56 5.72
N LEU A 143 -2.30 -3.71 4.97
CA LEU A 143 -3.60 -4.16 5.48
C LEU A 143 -3.94 -5.54 4.93
N ILE A 144 -4.44 -6.41 5.80
CA ILE A 144 -5.09 -7.67 5.44
C ILE A 144 -6.48 -7.65 6.07
N ASP A 145 -7.51 -7.83 5.25
CA ASP A 145 -8.92 -7.80 5.68
C ASP A 145 -9.25 -6.53 6.50
N LEU A 146 -8.78 -5.38 6.00
CA LEU A 146 -8.90 -4.04 6.62
C LEU A 146 -8.19 -3.85 7.97
N MET A 147 -7.44 -4.85 8.44
CA MET A 147 -6.66 -4.78 9.67
C MET A 147 -5.16 -4.62 9.36
N ILE A 148 -4.44 -3.88 10.20
CA ILE A 148 -2.97 -3.77 10.07
C ILE A 148 -2.35 -5.16 10.22
N ALA A 149 -1.58 -5.58 9.22
CA ALA A 149 -0.85 -6.83 9.27
C ALA A 149 0.40 -6.65 10.15
N SER A 150 0.48 -7.40 11.26
CA SER A 150 1.58 -7.30 12.22
C SER A 150 2.94 -7.48 11.54
N GLY A 151 3.82 -6.49 11.68
CA GLY A 151 5.16 -6.51 11.06
C GLY A 151 5.22 -5.94 9.63
N SER A 152 4.12 -5.36 9.12
CA SER A 152 4.09 -4.61 7.86
C SER A 152 4.30 -3.09 8.02
N GLU A 153 4.44 -2.62 9.26
CA GLU A 153 4.57 -1.19 9.59
C GLU A 153 5.97 -0.68 9.22
N LEU A 154 6.03 0.37 8.40
CA LEU A 154 7.27 1.05 8.00
C LEU A 154 7.20 2.52 8.41
N PHE A 155 8.37 3.11 8.72
CA PHE A 155 8.46 4.47 9.29
C PHE A 155 7.67 4.59 10.60
N PRO A 156 8.13 3.94 11.68
CA PRO A 156 7.37 3.82 12.92
C PRO A 156 7.17 5.17 13.64
N HIS A 157 6.48 5.13 14.78
CA HIS A 157 6.29 6.27 15.65
C HIS A 157 7.59 7.06 15.89
N LEU A 158 7.48 8.40 15.87
CA LEU A 158 8.59 9.39 15.96
C LEU A 158 9.43 9.55 14.70
N THR A 159 9.02 8.95 13.57
CA THR A 159 9.62 9.29 12.27
C THR A 159 9.14 10.68 11.85
N SER A 160 10.07 11.59 11.59
CA SER A 160 9.75 12.93 11.06
C SER A 160 10.89 13.45 10.19
N ILE A 161 10.55 14.20 9.15
CA ILE A 161 11.47 15.00 8.35
C ILE A 161 11.01 16.46 8.41
N THR A 162 11.95 17.40 8.41
CA THR A 162 11.65 18.83 8.52
C THR A 162 12.57 19.59 7.59
N VAL A 163 11.97 20.49 6.82
CA VAL A 163 12.68 21.40 5.93
C VAL A 163 12.53 22.82 6.45
N MET A 164 13.57 23.62 6.28
CA MET A 164 13.64 24.96 6.86
C MET A 164 13.42 26.04 5.82
N ASP A 165 13.78 25.78 4.57
CA ASP A 165 13.70 26.75 3.49
C ASP A 165 12.48 26.52 2.57
N PRO A 166 11.89 27.58 1.98
CA PRO A 166 10.81 27.45 1.01
C PRO A 166 11.23 26.60 -0.20
N PHE A 167 10.31 25.74 -0.66
CA PHE A 167 10.53 24.81 -1.79
C PHE A 167 11.64 23.78 -1.59
N GLU A 168 12.22 23.70 -0.39
CA GLU A 168 13.14 22.62 -0.02
C GLU A 168 12.38 21.29 0.07
N SER A 169 13.07 20.20 -0.26
CA SER A 169 12.53 18.84 -0.19
C SER A 169 13.44 17.96 0.63
N ASP A 170 12.84 17.04 1.39
CA ASP A 170 13.54 16.02 2.15
C ASP A 170 12.83 14.66 1.97
N SER A 171 13.54 13.56 2.27
CA SER A 171 13.08 12.20 2.04
C SER A 171 13.15 11.35 3.30
N LEU A 172 12.14 10.49 3.47
CA LEU A 172 12.12 9.43 4.47
C LEU A 172 13.10 8.29 4.14
N GLY A 173 13.65 8.26 2.92
CA GLY A 173 14.35 7.11 2.37
C GLY A 173 13.40 5.97 1.98
N SER A 174 13.93 4.75 1.88
CA SER A 174 13.18 3.54 1.54
C SER A 174 13.30 2.50 2.66
N MET A 175 12.20 1.86 3.03
CA MET A 175 12.17 0.71 3.94
C MET A 175 11.42 -0.45 3.31
N SER A 176 11.71 -1.68 3.74
CA SER A 176 11.03 -2.89 3.28
C SER A 176 10.96 -3.96 4.36
N PHE A 177 10.05 -4.92 4.18
CA PHE A 177 9.89 -6.08 5.04
C PHE A 177 9.58 -7.33 4.21
N GLY A 178 9.82 -8.50 4.81
CA GLY A 178 9.59 -9.78 4.15
C GLY A 178 10.50 -10.00 2.94
N THR A 179 11.79 -9.67 3.04
CA THR A 179 12.77 -9.90 1.96
C THR A 179 13.25 -11.36 1.93
N PRO A 180 13.29 -12.05 0.77
CA PRO A 180 12.80 -11.62 -0.55
C PRO A 180 11.27 -11.42 -0.57
N ILE A 181 10.79 -10.31 -1.13
CA ILE A 181 9.37 -9.94 -1.11
C ILE A 181 8.56 -10.88 -2.01
N PRO A 182 7.46 -11.51 -1.53
CA PRO A 182 7.02 -11.63 -0.13
C PRO A 182 7.58 -12.90 0.57
N SER A 183 8.07 -12.76 1.80
CA SER A 183 8.54 -13.90 2.63
C SER A 183 8.22 -13.83 4.13
N ALA A 184 7.72 -12.69 4.63
CA ALA A 184 7.35 -12.58 6.03
C ALA A 184 6.09 -13.40 6.31
N PRO A 185 5.95 -14.02 7.50
CA PRO A 185 4.70 -14.64 7.90
C PRO A 185 3.55 -13.64 7.85
N ALA A 186 2.43 -14.05 7.26
CA ALA A 186 1.20 -13.25 7.23
C ALA A 186 0.05 -14.02 7.90
N PRO A 187 -0.96 -13.32 8.46
CA PRO A 187 -2.25 -13.94 8.72
C PRO A 187 -2.90 -14.39 7.41
N ASP A 188 -3.85 -15.31 7.50
CA ASP A 188 -4.67 -15.75 6.37
C ASP A 188 -5.39 -14.55 5.73
N VAL A 189 -5.37 -14.46 4.40
CA VAL A 189 -6.11 -13.43 3.67
C VAL A 189 -7.43 -14.02 3.20
N LEU A 190 -8.55 -13.48 3.67
CA LEU A 190 -9.87 -14.02 3.35
C LEU A 190 -10.60 -13.19 2.29
N THR A 191 -10.48 -11.87 2.33
CA THR A 191 -11.35 -10.94 1.59
C THR A 191 -10.60 -9.81 0.90
N SER A 192 -9.59 -9.20 1.52
CA SER A 192 -8.89 -8.05 0.92
C SER A 192 -7.46 -7.88 1.39
N ILE A 193 -6.70 -7.14 0.59
CA ILE A 193 -5.40 -6.59 0.94
C ILE A 193 -5.40 -5.08 0.70
N GLY A 194 -4.53 -4.34 1.37
CA GLY A 194 -4.47 -2.90 1.18
C GLY A 194 -3.18 -2.26 1.70
N ILE A 195 -3.09 -0.95 1.47
CA ILE A 195 -2.06 -0.07 2.03
C ILE A 195 -2.75 1.04 2.79
N ARG A 196 -2.15 1.44 3.90
CA ARG A 196 -2.49 2.66 4.63
C ARG A 196 -1.27 3.57 4.71
N PHE A 197 -1.43 4.82 4.32
CA PHE A 197 -0.53 5.91 4.67
C PHE A 197 -1.15 6.74 5.80
N ASP A 198 -0.41 7.02 6.87
CA ASP A 198 -0.93 7.70 8.06
C ASP A 198 0.06 8.70 8.66
N PHE A 199 -0.15 9.99 8.40
CA PHE A 199 0.87 11.02 8.66
C PHE A 199 0.26 12.37 9.01
N ALA A 200 1.05 13.20 9.68
CA ALA A 200 0.78 14.62 9.87
C ALA A 200 1.65 15.45 8.92
N LEU A 201 1.05 16.47 8.32
CA LEU A 201 1.71 17.34 7.34
C LEU A 201 1.39 18.81 7.63
N ASP A 202 2.42 19.64 7.62
CA ASP A 202 2.31 21.08 7.86
C ASP A 202 1.66 21.86 6.70
N PRO A 203 1.14 23.07 6.97
CA PRO A 203 0.51 23.94 5.98
C PRO A 203 1.37 24.19 4.74
N GLY A 204 0.75 24.12 3.57
CA GLY A 204 1.36 24.45 2.28
C GLY A 204 2.39 23.44 1.78
N ALA A 205 2.68 22.37 2.52
CA ALA A 205 3.59 21.32 2.10
C ALA A 205 2.86 20.22 1.33
N THR A 206 3.62 19.49 0.50
CA THR A 206 3.16 18.32 -0.24
C THR A 206 3.96 17.10 0.21
N ALA A 207 3.27 16.04 0.62
CA ALA A 207 3.84 14.73 0.93
C ALA A 207 3.69 13.82 -0.28
N THR A 208 4.81 13.24 -0.75
CA THR A 208 4.82 12.21 -1.80
C THR A 208 5.16 10.88 -1.17
N LEU A 209 4.21 9.95 -1.19
CA LEU A 209 4.34 8.64 -0.57
C LEU A 209 4.07 7.55 -1.60
N SER A 210 4.92 6.53 -1.64
CA SER A 210 4.75 5.36 -2.50
C SER A 210 5.01 4.09 -1.72
N GLY A 211 4.20 3.06 -1.96
CA GLY A 211 4.29 1.80 -1.25
C GLY A 211 3.75 0.63 -2.05
N VAL A 212 4.35 -0.54 -1.83
CA VAL A 212 3.95 -1.82 -2.40
C VAL A 212 3.65 -2.77 -1.26
N PHE A 213 2.50 -3.44 -1.33
CA PHE A 213 2.15 -4.54 -0.44
C PHE A 213 1.76 -5.75 -1.29
N ALA A 214 2.39 -6.88 -1.01
CA ALA A 214 2.20 -8.11 -1.76
C ALA A 214 2.00 -9.29 -0.82
N VAL A 215 1.08 -10.17 -1.20
CA VAL A 215 0.76 -11.41 -0.48
C VAL A 215 0.74 -12.58 -1.45
N ASN A 216 1.26 -13.72 -1.03
CA ASN A 216 1.35 -14.92 -1.86
C ASN A 216 1.18 -16.20 -1.04
N ILE A 217 0.84 -17.30 -1.70
CA ILE A 217 0.91 -18.64 -1.14
C ILE A 217 2.38 -19.11 -1.19
N PRO A 218 2.97 -19.58 -0.07
CA PRO A 218 4.31 -20.15 -0.06
C PRO A 218 4.45 -21.28 -1.09
N THR A 219 5.49 -21.23 -1.91
CA THR A 219 5.73 -22.28 -2.90
C THR A 219 6.08 -23.60 -2.17
N PRO A 220 5.58 -24.77 -2.64
CA PRO A 220 5.79 -26.06 -1.99
C PRO A 220 7.26 -26.47 -1.77
N ALA A 221 8.19 -25.97 -2.58
CA ALA A 221 9.62 -26.23 -2.41
C ALA A 221 10.15 -25.71 -1.06
N SER A 222 9.61 -24.58 -0.59
CA SER A 222 9.92 -23.99 0.71
C SER A 222 9.49 -24.92 1.85
N LEU A 223 8.29 -25.50 1.74
CA LEU A 223 7.74 -26.44 2.73
C LEU A 223 8.55 -27.75 2.76
N ALA A 224 8.98 -28.24 1.60
CA ALA A 224 9.80 -29.45 1.51
C ALA A 224 11.16 -29.27 2.20
N LEU A 225 11.76 -28.08 2.15
CA LEU A 225 13.02 -27.78 2.84
C LEU A 225 12.86 -27.77 4.37
N PHE A 226 11.79 -27.16 4.89
CA PHE A 226 11.48 -27.23 6.33
C PHE A 226 11.21 -28.67 6.80
N GLY A 227 10.49 -29.45 5.99
CA GLY A 227 10.28 -30.88 6.24
C GLY A 227 11.58 -31.69 6.27
N ALA A 228 12.49 -31.43 5.32
CA ALA A 228 13.79 -32.11 5.26
C ALA A 228 14.67 -31.75 6.48
N ALA A 229 14.76 -30.47 6.86
CA ALA A 229 15.55 -30.01 7.99
C ALA A 229 15.08 -30.64 9.32
N GLY A 230 13.76 -30.77 9.53
CA GLY A 230 13.19 -31.44 10.70
C GLY A 230 13.57 -32.93 10.80
N ILE A 231 13.61 -33.64 9.67
CA ILE A 231 13.97 -35.06 9.62
C ILE A 231 15.45 -35.29 9.96
N PHE A 232 16.35 -34.43 9.48
CA PHE A 232 17.78 -34.54 9.81
C PHE A 232 18.08 -34.25 11.29
N ALA A 233 17.40 -33.29 11.90
CA ALA A 233 17.52 -33.00 13.32
C ALA A 233 16.98 -34.16 14.19
N ALA A 234 15.86 -34.79 13.80
CA ALA A 234 15.29 -35.93 14.50
C ALA A 234 16.18 -37.18 14.43
N ARG A 235 16.89 -37.40 13.30
CA ARG A 235 17.85 -38.51 13.16
C ARG A 235 19.09 -38.34 14.04
N ARG A 236 19.53 -37.11 14.29
CA ARG A 236 20.72 -36.84 15.13
C ARG A 236 20.50 -37.10 16.62
N ARG A 237 19.25 -37.17 17.09
CA ARG A 237 18.91 -37.51 18.49
C ARG A 237 18.73 -39.02 18.75
N ARG A 238 18.92 -39.88 17.74
CA ARG A 238 18.80 -41.34 17.86
C ARG A 238 20.14 -42.08 17.66
N ALA A 239 21.26 -41.37 17.64
CA ALA A 239 22.61 -41.94 17.66
C ALA A 239 23.23 -41.75 19.03
#